data_AF-A0A2P4SLA7-F1
#
_entry.id   AF-A0A2P4SLA7-F1
#
_cell.length_a   1.000
_cell.length_b   1.000
_cell.length_c   1.000
_cell.angle_alpha   90.00
_cell.angle_beta   90.00
_cell.angle_gamma   90.00
#
_symmetry.space_group_name_H-M   'P 1'
#
loop_
_entity.id
_entity.type
_entity.pdbx_description
1 polymer ?
#
loop_
_entity_poly.entity_id
_entity_poly.type
_entity_poly.pdbx_seq_one_letter_code
_entity_poly.pdbx_strand_id
1 'polypeptide(L)'
;VNLKKPCPFWNDNSHCGIRDCAVKPCPSDEVPDGIRSAGYKYSEEANSRAEECEEANRLGAVDESLSKETQQAVLQWTWHDDSSDSFCEADDIHSPDAEYVDLLLNPERYTGYKGPDAWKIWNSIYEENCFKPQNVKRPLASGRGQTFYKWLKGVCIEKRAFYRLISGLHASINIHLSARYLLQDTWSEKKWGPNVTEFQQRFDEVVTRGEGPRRLKNLYFLYLIELRALSKVLPFFERPGFQLYTGNQSHDAEIKNLLLEVLRLAK
;
A
#
# COMPACT_ATOMS: atom_id res chain seq x y z
N VAL A 1 10.13 6.45 0.19
CA VAL A 1 8.67 6.52 0.49
C VAL A 1 8.47 7.46 1.68
N ASN A 2 7.43 8.28 1.72
CA ASN A 2 7.11 9.08 2.90
C ASN A 2 5.92 8.46 3.65
N LEU A 3 6.20 7.82 4.79
CA LEU A 3 5.20 7.15 5.63
C LEU A 3 4.59 8.08 6.71
N LYS A 4 5.06 9.32 6.82
CA LYS A 4 4.68 10.29 7.85
C LYS A 4 3.66 11.33 7.35
N LYS A 5 3.17 11.19 6.11
CA LYS A 5 2.19 12.11 5.55
C LYS A 5 0.85 12.06 6.31
N PRO A 6 0.32 13.20 6.76
CA PRO A 6 -1.00 13.24 7.37
C PRO A 6 -2.07 12.95 6.32
N CYS A 7 -3.17 12.32 6.72
CA CYS A 7 -4.31 12.12 5.84
C CYS A 7 -4.95 13.48 5.49
N PRO A 8 -5.06 13.87 4.20
CA PRO A 8 -5.59 15.18 3.83
C PRO A 8 -7.12 15.26 3.86
N PHE A 9 -7.82 14.13 4.00
CA PHE A 9 -9.28 14.06 3.85
C PHE A 9 -10.03 13.97 5.18
N TRP A 10 -9.42 13.36 6.19
CA TRP A 10 -10.03 13.23 7.51
C TRP A 10 -8.96 13.19 8.57
N ASN A 11 -9.28 13.75 9.72
CA ASN A 11 -8.53 13.46 10.93
C ASN A 11 -8.91 12.05 11.35
N ASP A 12 -7.92 11.17 11.42
CA ASP A 12 -8.11 9.89 12.06
C ASP A 12 -8.28 10.13 13.57
N ASN A 13 -9.54 10.21 14.02
CA ASN A 13 -9.90 9.84 15.40
C ASN A 13 -9.94 8.31 15.54
N SER A 14 -9.15 7.62 14.73
CA SER A 14 -9.14 6.18 14.57
C SER A 14 -8.54 5.59 15.83
N HIS A 15 -9.42 5.37 16.81
CA HIS A 15 -9.37 4.21 17.66
C HIS A 15 -9.39 3.00 16.73
N CYS A 16 -8.24 2.74 16.10
CA CYS A 16 -7.95 1.50 15.44
C CYS A 16 -8.38 0.43 16.46
N GLY A 17 -9.14 -0.56 16.00
CA GLY A 17 -9.52 -1.70 16.85
C GLY A 17 -8.32 -2.49 17.38
N ILE A 18 -7.09 -2.02 17.09
CA ILE A 18 -5.80 -2.37 17.68
C ILE A 18 -5.05 -1.05 17.97
N ARG A 19 -4.59 -0.86 19.20
CA ARG A 19 -4.19 0.44 19.79
C ARG A 19 -2.89 1.08 19.25
N ASP A 20 -2.34 0.61 18.13
CA ASP A 20 -0.95 0.86 17.71
C ASP A 20 -0.79 1.62 16.36
N CYS A 21 -1.78 2.41 15.93
CA CYS A 21 -1.61 3.34 14.80
C CYS A 21 -1.35 4.80 15.24
N ALA A 22 -1.22 5.07 16.54
CA ALA A 22 -0.97 6.42 17.05
C ALA A 22 0.27 6.42 17.95
N VAL A 23 1.18 7.35 17.69
CA VAL A 23 2.32 7.68 18.57
C VAL A 23 1.75 8.16 19.91
N LYS A 24 2.11 7.48 21.00
CA LYS A 24 1.74 7.91 22.36
C LYS A 24 2.60 9.13 22.73
N PRO A 25 2.03 10.33 22.97
CA PRO A 25 2.82 11.45 23.48
C PRO A 25 3.37 11.10 24.86
N CYS A 26 4.65 11.38 25.10
CA CYS A 26 5.30 11.14 26.38
C CYS A 26 4.59 11.92 27.51
N PRO A 27 4.51 11.36 28.72
CA PRO A 27 4.06 12.12 29.88
C PRO A 27 5.04 13.30 30.10
N SER A 28 4.48 14.46 30.45
CA SER A 28 5.18 15.76 30.44
C SER A 28 6.48 15.75 31.25
N ASP A 29 6.54 14.93 32.29
CA ASP A 29 7.64 14.69 33.22
C ASP A 29 8.91 14.07 32.60
N GLU A 30 8.83 13.42 31.44
CA GLU A 30 10.01 12.88 30.72
C GLU A 30 10.59 13.85 29.67
N VAL A 31 9.92 14.99 29.44
CA VAL A 31 10.35 15.99 28.45
C VAL A 31 11.18 17.07 29.15
N PRO A 32 12.43 17.34 28.71
CA PRO A 32 13.25 18.41 29.27
C PRO A 32 12.53 19.76 29.24
N ASP A 33 12.66 20.53 30.32
CA ASP A 33 11.89 21.77 30.55
C ASP A 33 11.97 22.81 29.41
N GLY A 34 13.01 22.73 28.57
CA GLY A 34 13.19 23.62 27.42
C GLY A 34 12.19 23.43 26.27
N ILE A 35 11.38 22.36 26.25
CA ILE A 35 10.42 22.07 25.15
C ILE A 35 8.94 22.22 25.61
N ARG A 36 8.68 22.41 26.91
CA ARG A 36 7.31 22.58 27.43
C ARG A 36 6.69 23.90 26.97
N SER A 37 5.84 23.85 25.95
CA SER A 37 4.96 24.97 25.62
C SER A 37 3.85 25.07 26.68
N ALA A 38 3.86 26.16 27.45
CA ALA A 38 2.88 26.41 28.51
C ALA A 38 1.45 26.51 27.94
N GLY A 39 0.56 25.62 28.36
CA GLY A 39 -0.85 25.69 27.98
C GLY A 39 -1.68 24.49 28.43
N TYR A 40 -1.93 24.35 29.73
CA TYR A 40 -2.92 23.40 30.24
C TYR A 40 -4.34 23.87 29.86
N LYS A 41 -5.03 23.10 29.01
CA LYS A 41 -6.49 23.07 28.93
C LYS A 41 -6.89 21.60 29.08
N TYR A 42 -7.89 21.34 29.91
CA TYR A 42 -8.56 20.06 30.23
C TYR A 42 -8.16 19.38 31.55
N SER A 43 -9.17 18.91 32.28
CA SER A 43 -9.16 18.50 33.69
C SER A 43 -8.94 16.99 33.90
N GLU A 44 -8.48 16.62 35.11
CA GLU A 44 -8.03 15.26 35.49
C GLU A 44 -9.11 14.17 35.42
N GLU A 45 -10.40 14.51 35.41
CA GLU A 45 -11.46 13.51 35.55
C GLU A 45 -11.70 12.66 34.27
N ALA A 46 -11.13 13.06 33.12
CA ALA A 46 -11.24 12.32 31.86
C ALA A 46 -10.26 11.13 31.73
N ASN A 47 -9.28 11.02 32.64
CA ASN A 47 -8.18 10.04 32.52
C ASN A 47 -8.36 8.74 33.33
N SER A 48 -9.47 8.56 34.07
CA SER A 48 -9.59 7.51 35.09
C SER A 48 -10.21 6.18 34.65
N ARG A 49 -10.45 5.95 33.35
CA ARG A 49 -10.96 4.65 32.85
C ARG A 49 -10.12 4.10 31.70
N ALA A 50 -8.92 3.66 32.04
CA ALA A 50 -8.18 2.70 31.22
C ALA A 50 -8.27 1.34 31.93
N GLU A 51 -9.18 0.49 31.48
CA GLU A 51 -9.06 -0.95 31.73
C GLU A 51 -7.71 -1.43 31.15
N GLU A 52 -6.99 -2.24 31.92
CA GLU A 52 -5.77 -2.91 31.48
C GLU A 52 -6.09 -3.82 30.29
N CYS A 53 -5.80 -3.34 29.08
CA CYS A 53 -5.89 -4.13 27.85
C CYS A 53 -4.54 -4.76 27.53
N GLU A 54 -4.54 -6.09 27.39
CA GLU A 54 -3.42 -6.94 26.96
C GLU A 54 -2.81 -6.47 25.62
N GLU A 55 -1.48 -6.56 25.51
CA GLU A 55 -0.65 -6.12 24.38
C GLU A 55 -1.04 -6.81 23.05
N ALA A 56 -1.79 -6.11 22.21
CA ALA A 56 -2.02 -6.54 20.82
C ALA A 56 -0.84 -6.11 19.92
N ASN A 57 -0.13 -7.09 19.38
CA ASN A 57 1.16 -7.00 18.69
C ASN A 57 1.28 -6.03 17.47
N ARG A 58 2.48 -5.42 17.35
CA ARG A 58 3.04 -4.51 16.31
C ARG A 58 3.06 -5.01 14.85
N LEU A 59 2.06 -5.76 14.37
CA LEU A 59 2.14 -6.46 13.07
C LEU A 59 2.15 -5.55 11.83
N GLY A 60 1.69 -4.31 11.94
CA GLY A 60 1.68 -3.33 10.85
C GLY A 60 2.83 -2.32 10.88
N ALA A 61 3.74 -2.40 11.85
CA ALA A 61 4.88 -1.50 11.94
C ALA A 61 5.93 -1.84 10.88
N VAL A 62 6.46 -0.81 10.21
CA VAL A 62 7.54 -0.93 9.23
C VAL A 62 8.86 -1.03 9.98
N ASP A 63 9.70 -1.98 9.58
CA ASP A 63 11.10 -2.04 10.01
C ASP A 63 11.90 -1.03 9.18
N GLU A 64 12.29 0.06 9.83
CA GLU A 64 13.06 1.16 9.24
C GLU A 64 14.58 0.91 9.28
N SER A 65 15.03 -0.28 9.72
CA SER A 65 16.46 -0.56 9.82
C SER A 65 17.12 -0.63 8.44
N LEU A 66 18.19 0.14 8.28
CA LEU A 66 19.08 0.11 7.12
C LEU A 66 20.51 -0.08 7.60
N SER A 67 21.28 -0.88 6.87
CA SER A 67 22.72 -1.00 7.12
C SER A 67 23.42 0.34 6.83
N LYS A 68 24.55 0.59 7.48
CA LYS A 68 25.32 1.83 7.27
C LYS A 68 25.82 1.92 5.83
N GLU A 69 26.15 0.78 5.26
CA GLU A 69 26.59 0.62 3.88
C GLU A 69 25.45 1.00 2.92
N THR A 70 24.23 0.54 3.18
CA THR A 70 23.04 0.89 2.37
C THR A 70 22.71 2.38 2.47
N GLN A 71 22.80 2.97 3.66
CA GLN A 71 22.57 4.42 3.83
C GLN A 71 23.56 5.25 2.98
N GLN A 72 24.83 4.84 2.93
CA GLN A 72 25.83 5.50 2.08
C GLN A 72 25.58 5.26 0.58
N ALA A 73 25.19 4.04 0.20
CA ALA A 73 24.88 3.71 -1.18
C ALA A 73 23.72 4.56 -1.72
N VAL A 74 22.66 4.71 -0.92
CA VAL A 74 21.51 5.56 -1.25
C VAL A 74 21.91 7.00 -1.56
N LEU A 75 22.82 7.60 -0.77
CA LEU A 75 23.33 8.95 -1.04
C LEU A 75 24.03 9.04 -2.40
N GLN A 76 24.78 8.00 -2.77
CA GLN A 76 25.44 7.94 -4.08
C GLN A 76 24.44 7.81 -5.23
N TRP A 77 23.34 7.09 -5.03
CA TRP A 77 22.27 6.97 -6.02
C TRP A 77 21.58 8.31 -6.24
N THR A 78 21.23 9.01 -5.16
CA THR A 78 20.65 10.35 -5.23
C THR A 78 21.55 11.31 -6.01
N TRP A 79 22.85 11.35 -5.71
CA TRP A 79 23.79 12.22 -6.44
C TRP A 79 23.91 11.86 -7.93
N HIS A 80 23.89 10.57 -8.26
CA HIS A 80 23.92 10.12 -9.64
C HIS A 80 22.66 10.56 -10.39
N ASP A 81 21.49 10.37 -9.78
CA ASP A 81 20.20 10.66 -10.42
C ASP A 81 19.94 12.16 -10.53
N ASP A 82 20.32 12.97 -9.52
CA ASP A 82 20.24 14.44 -9.54
C ASP A 82 21.13 15.06 -10.63
N SER A 83 22.19 14.36 -11.04
CA SER A 83 23.09 14.81 -12.13
C SER A 83 22.51 14.57 -13.53
N SER A 84 21.39 13.84 -13.61
CA SER A 84 20.65 13.57 -14.84
C SER A 84 19.38 14.41 -14.91
N ASP A 85 18.95 14.83 -16.11
CA ASP A 85 17.74 15.64 -16.29
C ASP A 85 16.47 14.82 -15.96
N SER A 86 16.08 14.78 -14.69
CA SER A 86 14.81 14.20 -14.26
C SER A 86 13.70 15.25 -14.28
N PHE A 87 12.88 15.26 -15.34
CA PHE A 87 11.70 16.13 -15.45
C PHE A 87 10.49 15.63 -14.64
N CYS A 88 10.55 14.40 -14.11
CA CYS A 88 9.46 13.75 -13.38
C CYS A 88 9.71 13.78 -11.87
N GLU A 89 9.49 14.95 -11.27
CA GLU A 89 9.53 15.12 -9.82
C GLU A 89 8.25 14.53 -9.21
N ALA A 90 8.35 13.37 -8.55
CA ALA A 90 7.27 12.90 -7.70
C ALA A 90 7.30 13.69 -6.38
N ASP A 91 6.15 14.24 -5.96
CA ASP A 91 5.99 15.08 -4.74
C ASP A 91 6.57 14.45 -3.45
N ASP A 92 6.83 13.14 -3.45
CA ASP A 92 7.38 12.39 -2.32
C ASP A 92 8.92 12.39 -2.28
N ILE A 93 9.63 12.53 -3.41
CA ILE A 93 11.08 12.27 -3.47
C ILE A 93 11.90 13.36 -2.77
N HIS A 94 11.45 14.62 -2.83
CA HIS A 94 12.09 15.75 -2.13
C HIS A 94 11.49 16.05 -0.76
N SER A 95 10.53 15.25 -0.29
CA SER A 95 10.03 15.41 1.06
C SER A 95 11.15 15.06 2.05
N PRO A 96 11.50 15.93 3.02
CA PRO A 96 12.57 15.66 3.97
C PRO A 96 12.28 14.41 4.83
N ASP A 97 11.02 14.00 4.90
CA ASP A 97 10.54 12.81 5.63
C ASP A 97 10.47 11.56 4.75
N ALA A 98 10.93 11.62 3.49
CA ALA A 98 10.98 10.46 2.62
C ALA A 98 12.23 9.62 2.90
N GLU A 99 12.00 8.35 3.22
CA GLU A 99 13.05 7.43 3.65
C GLU A 99 13.08 6.20 2.73
N TYR A 100 14.25 5.57 2.62
CA TYR A 100 14.40 4.28 1.96
C TYR A 100 14.02 3.16 2.91
N VAL A 101 13.35 2.13 2.42
CA VAL A 101 12.89 0.98 3.21
C VAL A 101 13.33 -0.30 2.52
N ASP A 102 13.88 -1.24 3.30
CA ASP A 102 14.22 -2.56 2.80
C ASP A 102 12.95 -3.42 2.70
N LEU A 103 12.55 -3.75 1.46
CA LEU A 103 11.37 -4.56 1.17
C LEU A 103 11.55 -6.03 1.59
N LEU A 104 12.78 -6.53 1.76
CA LEU A 104 13.04 -7.89 2.23
C LEU A 104 12.73 -8.04 3.72
N LEU A 105 12.98 -6.98 4.51
CA LEU A 105 12.61 -6.91 5.93
C LEU A 105 11.11 -6.63 6.13
N ASN A 106 10.46 -6.04 5.12
CA ASN A 106 9.07 -5.63 5.15
C ASN A 106 8.21 -6.38 4.11
N PRO A 107 8.10 -7.71 4.17
CA PRO A 107 7.32 -8.47 3.21
C PRO A 107 5.82 -8.22 3.39
N GLU A 108 5.08 -8.07 2.28
CA GLU A 108 3.62 -8.05 2.31
C GLU A 108 3.09 -9.39 2.87
N ARG A 109 2.31 -9.28 3.97
CA ARG A 109 1.72 -10.41 4.71
C ARG A 109 0.53 -9.93 5.57
N TYR A 110 -0.07 -10.84 6.34
CA TYR A 110 -1.15 -10.48 7.26
C TYR A 110 -0.68 -9.50 8.36
N THR A 111 -1.33 -8.35 8.46
CA THR A 111 -1.04 -7.30 9.46
C THR A 111 -2.14 -7.12 10.50
N GLY A 112 -3.27 -7.83 10.37
CA GLY A 112 -4.44 -7.63 11.21
C GLY A 112 -5.31 -6.42 10.85
N TYR A 113 -4.91 -5.60 9.86
CA TYR A 113 -5.69 -4.45 9.41
C TYR A 113 -7.04 -4.87 8.80
N LYS A 114 -8.15 -4.46 9.43
CA LYS A 114 -9.52 -4.90 9.11
C LYS A 114 -10.57 -3.90 9.63
N GLY A 115 -11.84 -4.18 9.32
CA GLY A 115 -12.97 -3.44 9.88
C GLY A 115 -13.27 -2.11 9.16
N PRO A 116 -14.03 -1.21 9.81
CA PRO A 116 -14.52 0.02 9.20
C PRO A 116 -13.43 0.90 8.59
N ASP A 117 -12.25 0.96 9.22
CA ASP A 117 -11.12 1.77 8.73
C ASP A 117 -10.63 1.26 7.37
N ALA A 118 -10.39 -0.05 7.26
CA ALA A 118 -10.01 -0.67 6.00
C ALA A 118 -11.10 -0.54 4.93
N TRP A 119 -12.37 -0.67 5.31
CA TRP A 119 -13.50 -0.52 4.39
C TRP A 119 -13.61 0.90 3.85
N LYS A 120 -13.38 1.91 4.70
CA LYS A 120 -13.41 3.32 4.32
C LYS A 120 -12.37 3.60 3.23
N ILE A 121 -11.13 3.15 3.42
CA ILE A 121 -10.06 3.30 2.42
C ILE A 121 -10.45 2.67 1.10
N TRP A 122 -10.88 1.40 1.11
CA TRP A 122 -11.26 0.71 -0.12
C TRP A 122 -12.45 1.39 -0.81
N ASN A 123 -13.48 1.77 -0.06
CA ASN A 123 -14.64 2.48 -0.62
C ASN A 123 -14.21 3.77 -1.31
N SER A 124 -13.37 4.59 -0.66
CA SER A 124 -12.83 5.81 -1.26
C SER A 124 -12.05 5.51 -2.56
N ILE A 125 -11.16 4.51 -2.57
CA ILE A 125 -10.41 4.13 -3.79
C ILE A 125 -11.35 3.71 -4.93
N TYR A 126 -12.39 2.93 -4.64
CA TYR A 126 -13.36 2.51 -5.66
C TYR A 126 -14.25 3.67 -6.13
N GLU A 127 -14.51 4.66 -5.27
CA GLU A 127 -15.30 5.86 -5.58
C GLU A 127 -14.55 6.88 -6.45
N GLU A 128 -13.21 6.86 -6.46
CA GLU A 128 -12.37 7.63 -7.39
C GLU A 128 -12.56 7.24 -8.87
N ASN A 129 -13.35 6.19 -9.15
CA ASN A 129 -13.70 5.74 -10.49
C ASN A 129 -14.69 6.71 -11.21
N CYS A 130 -14.24 7.95 -11.40
CA CYS A 130 -15.00 9.09 -11.89
C CYS A 130 -14.49 9.58 -13.25
N PHE A 131 -14.30 8.68 -14.23
CA PHE A 131 -14.14 9.09 -15.64
C PHE A 131 -15.43 9.81 -16.09
N LYS A 132 -15.37 11.12 -16.33
CA LYS A 132 -16.51 11.90 -16.84
C LYS A 132 -16.45 11.95 -18.37
N PRO A 133 -17.54 11.66 -19.09
CA PRO A 133 -17.75 12.30 -20.38
C PRO A 133 -18.28 13.70 -20.07
N GLN A 134 -17.73 14.74 -20.69
CA GLN A 134 -18.03 16.13 -20.33
C GLN A 134 -19.53 16.54 -20.41
N ASN A 135 -20.44 15.68 -20.89
CA ASN A 135 -21.83 16.02 -21.21
C ASN A 135 -22.93 15.26 -20.44
N VAL A 136 -22.67 14.61 -19.30
CA VAL A 136 -23.72 13.90 -18.54
C VAL A 136 -23.88 14.42 -17.11
N LYS A 137 -24.95 15.20 -16.85
CA LYS A 137 -25.35 15.63 -15.50
C LYS A 137 -25.87 14.43 -14.69
N ARG A 138 -25.45 14.32 -13.43
CA ARG A 138 -25.92 13.31 -12.46
C ARG A 138 -27.45 13.40 -12.31
N PRO A 139 -28.21 12.29 -12.45
CA PRO A 139 -29.58 12.24 -11.95
C PRO A 139 -29.52 12.17 -10.42
N LEU A 140 -30.01 13.22 -9.76
CA LEU A 140 -30.25 13.25 -8.32
C LEU A 140 -31.45 12.35 -8.00
N ALA A 141 -31.28 11.03 -7.92
CA ALA A 141 -32.33 10.16 -7.40
C ALA A 141 -31.78 8.85 -6.80
N SER A 142 -32.01 8.66 -5.50
CA SER A 142 -31.87 7.40 -4.76
C SER A 142 -32.77 6.31 -5.37
N GLY A 143 -32.20 5.33 -6.07
CA GLY A 143 -33.00 4.27 -6.69
C GLY A 143 -32.20 3.05 -7.20
N ARG A 144 -32.17 2.00 -6.36
CA ARG A 144 -31.97 0.56 -6.61
C ARG A 144 -31.10 0.16 -7.82
N GLY A 145 -29.90 -0.34 -7.54
CA GLY A 145 -29.08 -1.35 -8.26
C GLY A 145 -29.07 -1.41 -9.79
N GLN A 146 -30.20 -1.61 -10.46
CA GLN A 146 -30.29 -1.81 -11.91
C GLN A 146 -30.02 -0.54 -12.73
N THR A 147 -30.35 0.64 -12.20
CA THR A 147 -30.20 1.93 -12.90
C THR A 147 -28.72 2.34 -13.03
N PHE A 148 -27.89 1.95 -12.07
CA PHE A 148 -26.44 2.22 -12.05
C PHE A 148 -25.70 1.49 -13.17
N TYR A 149 -25.99 0.20 -13.39
CA TYR A 149 -25.39 -0.61 -14.46
C TYR A 149 -25.79 -0.16 -15.87
N LYS A 150 -26.95 0.48 -16.03
CA LYS A 150 -27.41 1.05 -17.31
C LYS A 150 -26.74 2.40 -17.62
N TRP A 151 -26.50 3.24 -16.59
CA TRP A 151 -25.76 4.50 -16.70
C TRP A 151 -24.26 4.28 -16.98
N LEU A 152 -23.65 3.32 -16.28
CA LEU A 152 -22.77 2.29 -16.85
C LEU A 152 -22.27 2.52 -18.28
N LYS A 153 -23.12 2.07 -19.21
CA LYS A 153 -22.83 1.71 -20.60
C LYS A 153 -22.34 2.84 -21.49
N GLY A 154 -22.57 4.11 -21.15
CA GLY A 154 -22.18 5.26 -22.00
C GLY A 154 -20.79 5.84 -21.73
N VAL A 155 -20.09 5.38 -20.69
CA VAL A 155 -18.84 5.98 -20.16
C VAL A 155 -17.82 4.89 -19.77
N CYS A 156 -17.96 3.71 -20.36
CA CYS A 156 -17.93 2.50 -19.56
C CYS A 156 -16.62 1.69 -19.63
N ILE A 157 -15.74 1.95 -20.60
CA ILE A 157 -14.56 1.11 -20.81
C ILE A 157 -13.49 1.46 -19.78
N GLU A 158 -13.17 2.74 -19.62
CA GLU A 158 -12.18 3.24 -18.67
C GLU A 158 -12.63 2.93 -17.23
N LYS A 159 -13.92 3.14 -16.94
CA LYS A 159 -14.50 2.78 -15.64
C LYS A 159 -14.38 1.30 -15.32
N ARG A 160 -14.67 0.44 -16.31
CA ARG A 160 -14.57 -1.01 -16.15
C ARG A 160 -13.12 -1.46 -16.03
N ALA A 161 -12.20 -0.87 -16.82
CA ALA A 161 -10.78 -1.17 -16.73
C ALA A 161 -10.23 -0.81 -15.36
N PHE A 162 -10.47 0.43 -14.88
CA PHE A 162 -10.06 0.88 -13.56
C PHE A 162 -10.61 -0.03 -12.45
N TYR A 163 -11.92 -0.33 -12.47
CA TYR A 163 -12.52 -1.24 -11.49
C TYR A 163 -11.80 -2.60 -11.47
N ARG A 164 -11.51 -3.19 -12.64
CA ARG A 164 -10.83 -4.49 -12.71
C ARG A 164 -9.38 -4.42 -12.24
N LEU A 165 -8.67 -3.32 -12.51
CA LEU A 165 -7.31 -3.10 -12.01
C LEU A 165 -7.30 -3.03 -10.48
N ILE A 166 -8.12 -2.16 -9.89
CA ILE A 166 -8.23 -2.03 -8.43
C ILE A 166 -8.74 -3.32 -7.79
N SER A 167 -9.71 -4.00 -8.41
CA SER A 167 -10.18 -5.31 -7.93
C SER A 167 -9.12 -6.40 -8.01
N GLY A 168 -8.25 -6.36 -9.02
CA GLY A 168 -7.11 -7.27 -9.12
C GLY A 168 -6.07 -7.00 -8.04
N LEU A 169 -5.76 -5.73 -7.78
CA LEU A 169 -4.83 -5.32 -6.72
C LEU A 169 -5.35 -5.72 -5.34
N HIS A 170 -6.63 -5.42 -5.05
CA HIS A 170 -7.28 -5.83 -3.81
C HIS A 170 -7.32 -7.37 -3.68
N ALA A 171 -7.51 -8.11 -4.77
CA ALA A 171 -7.39 -9.56 -4.75
C ALA A 171 -5.96 -10.01 -4.43
N SER A 172 -4.94 -9.38 -5.02
CA SER A 172 -3.52 -9.69 -4.77
C SER A 172 -3.17 -9.57 -3.29
N ILE A 173 -3.53 -8.44 -2.66
CA ILE A 173 -3.28 -8.18 -1.22
C ILE A 173 -3.98 -9.24 -0.36
N ASN A 174 -5.24 -9.54 -0.68
CA ASN A 174 -6.01 -10.56 0.04
C ASN A 174 -5.46 -11.98 -0.12
N ILE A 175 -4.80 -12.28 -1.25
CA ILE A 175 -4.10 -13.55 -1.45
C ILE A 175 -2.82 -13.57 -0.63
N HIS A 176 -2.03 -12.49 -0.63
CA HIS A 176 -0.80 -12.41 0.16
C HIS A 176 -1.07 -12.59 1.65
N LEU A 177 -2.07 -11.90 2.21
CA LEU A 177 -2.43 -12.09 3.62
C LEU A 177 -2.93 -13.50 3.92
N SER A 178 -3.64 -14.15 2.97
CA SER A 178 -4.12 -15.52 3.16
C SER A 178 -2.98 -16.55 3.07
N ALA A 179 -2.01 -16.33 2.18
CA ALA A 179 -0.85 -17.21 1.99
C ALA A 179 0.23 -17.04 3.06
N ARG A 180 0.34 -15.82 3.62
CA ARG A 180 1.30 -15.44 4.67
C ARG A 180 0.54 -14.93 5.89
N TYR A 181 -0.26 -15.82 6.47
CA TYR A 181 -1.08 -15.54 7.63
C TYR A 181 -0.32 -15.85 8.93
N LEU A 182 -0.61 -15.11 10.01
CA LEU A 182 -0.10 -15.44 11.34
C LEU A 182 -0.97 -16.56 11.93
N LEU A 183 -0.52 -17.81 11.81
CA LEU A 183 -1.28 -19.00 12.21
C LEU A 183 -1.27 -19.20 13.72
N GLN A 184 -0.15 -18.89 14.36
CA GLN A 184 0.04 -19.02 15.81
C GLN A 184 0.89 -17.85 16.29
N ASP A 185 0.42 -17.22 17.36
CA ASP A 185 1.11 -16.15 18.08
C ASP A 185 1.23 -16.58 19.53
N THR A 186 2.32 -17.29 19.83
CA THR A 186 2.65 -17.70 21.20
C THR A 186 3.73 -16.78 21.75
N TRP A 187 3.87 -16.70 23.08
CA TRP A 187 4.89 -15.85 23.71
C TRP A 187 6.33 -16.18 23.26
N SER A 188 6.59 -17.42 22.81
CA SER A 188 7.92 -17.86 22.37
C SER A 188 8.12 -17.87 20.86
N GLU A 189 7.05 -18.01 20.06
CA GLU A 189 7.17 -18.23 18.62
C GLU A 189 5.96 -17.69 17.84
N LYS A 190 6.27 -17.06 16.69
CA LYS A 190 5.29 -16.64 15.68
C LYS A 190 5.39 -17.54 14.47
N LYS A 191 4.32 -18.28 14.17
CA LYS A 191 4.26 -19.18 13.03
C LYS A 191 3.48 -18.55 11.88
N TRP A 192 4.18 -18.31 10.76
CA TRP A 192 3.59 -17.79 9.54
C TRP A 192 3.33 -18.89 8.52
N GLY A 193 2.21 -18.83 7.81
CA GLY A 193 1.92 -19.80 6.77
C GLY A 193 0.56 -19.61 6.10
N PRO A 194 0.21 -20.52 5.17
CA PRO A 194 -1.04 -20.43 4.43
C PRO A 194 -2.25 -20.76 5.32
N ASN A 195 -3.21 -19.83 5.39
CA ASN A 195 -4.51 -20.03 5.99
C ASN A 195 -5.55 -20.32 4.90
N VAL A 196 -5.81 -21.62 4.68
CA VAL A 196 -6.74 -22.10 3.65
C VAL A 196 -8.17 -21.62 3.91
N THR A 197 -8.58 -21.57 5.18
CA THR A 197 -9.92 -21.12 5.58
C THR A 197 -10.13 -19.66 5.21
N GLU A 198 -9.15 -18.78 5.48
CA GLU A 198 -9.18 -17.36 5.10
C GLU A 198 -9.29 -17.20 3.57
N PHE A 199 -8.48 -17.97 2.83
CA PHE A 199 -8.51 -17.95 1.37
C PHE A 199 -9.89 -18.38 0.83
N GLN A 200 -10.45 -19.47 1.35
CA GLN A 200 -11.77 -19.97 0.95
C GLN A 200 -12.88 -18.96 1.27
N GLN A 201 -12.87 -18.35 2.46
CA GLN A 201 -13.87 -17.33 2.81
C GLN A 201 -13.86 -16.13 1.84
N ARG A 202 -12.71 -15.80 1.26
CA ARG A 202 -12.53 -14.66 0.35
C ARG A 202 -12.74 -14.99 -1.13
N PHE A 203 -12.46 -16.22 -1.54
CA PHE A 203 -12.34 -16.60 -2.96
C PHE A 203 -13.13 -17.84 -3.38
N ASP A 204 -13.64 -18.66 -2.45
CA ASP A 204 -14.45 -19.83 -2.79
C ASP A 204 -15.74 -19.43 -3.52
N GLU A 205 -16.08 -20.17 -4.57
CA GLU A 205 -17.23 -19.86 -5.43
C GLU A 205 -18.56 -19.93 -4.66
N VAL A 206 -18.74 -20.95 -3.81
CA VAL A 206 -19.98 -21.18 -3.08
C VAL A 206 -20.12 -20.17 -1.94
N VAL A 207 -19.07 -20.01 -1.14
CA VAL A 207 -19.07 -19.10 0.02
C VAL A 207 -19.31 -17.65 -0.41
N THR A 208 -18.68 -17.23 -1.52
CA THR A 208 -18.78 -15.86 -2.02
C THR A 208 -19.88 -15.64 -3.06
N ARG A 209 -20.70 -16.65 -3.34
CA ARG A 209 -21.78 -16.60 -4.34
C ARG A 209 -21.27 -16.17 -5.74
N GLY A 210 -20.11 -16.67 -6.13
CA GLY A 210 -19.48 -16.43 -7.43
C GLY A 210 -18.59 -15.18 -7.52
N GLU A 211 -18.48 -14.37 -6.46
CA GLU A 211 -17.64 -13.16 -6.48
C GLU A 211 -16.14 -13.45 -6.38
N GLY A 212 -15.76 -14.49 -5.63
CA GLY A 212 -14.37 -14.94 -5.48
C GLY A 212 -13.70 -15.24 -6.82
N PRO A 213 -14.26 -16.14 -7.65
CA PRO A 213 -13.74 -16.39 -9.01
C PRO A 213 -13.70 -15.13 -9.90
N ARG A 214 -14.63 -14.18 -9.73
CA ARG A 214 -14.60 -12.91 -10.48
C ARG A 214 -13.41 -12.04 -10.06
N ARG A 215 -13.10 -11.96 -8.77
CA ARG A 215 -11.91 -11.25 -8.24
C ARG A 215 -10.62 -11.88 -8.75
N LEU A 216 -10.54 -13.22 -8.78
CA LEU A 216 -9.39 -13.93 -9.36
C LEU A 216 -9.23 -13.62 -10.85
N LYS A 217 -10.31 -13.57 -11.64
CA LYS A 217 -10.25 -13.12 -13.04
C LYS A 217 -9.79 -11.67 -13.19
N ASN A 218 -10.05 -10.81 -12.20
CA ASN A 218 -9.54 -9.45 -12.17
C ASN A 218 -8.06 -9.38 -11.80
N LEU A 219 -7.57 -10.27 -10.94
CA LEU A 219 -6.14 -10.44 -10.66
C LEU A 219 -5.38 -10.81 -11.94
N TYR A 220 -5.84 -11.82 -12.68
CA TYR A 220 -5.23 -12.19 -13.97
C TYR A 220 -5.31 -11.04 -14.98
N PHE A 221 -6.38 -10.25 -14.95
CA PHE A 221 -6.47 -9.06 -15.80
C PHE A 221 -5.41 -8.02 -15.44
N LEU A 222 -5.22 -7.71 -14.15
CA LEU A 222 -4.16 -6.83 -13.69
C LEU A 222 -2.78 -7.35 -14.12
N TYR A 223 -2.50 -8.63 -13.86
CA TYR A 223 -1.25 -9.29 -14.26
C TYR A 223 -0.98 -9.13 -15.77
N LEU A 224 -1.97 -9.36 -16.63
CA LEU A 224 -1.80 -9.21 -18.08
C LEU A 224 -1.57 -7.76 -18.51
N ILE A 225 -2.16 -6.78 -17.82
CA ILE A 225 -1.94 -5.37 -18.11
C ILE A 225 -0.51 -4.96 -17.73
N GLU A 226 -0.03 -5.36 -16.55
CA GLU A 226 1.36 -5.12 -16.12
C GLU A 226 2.36 -5.85 -17.02
N LEU A 227 2.11 -7.12 -17.34
CA LEU A 227 2.93 -7.89 -18.27
C LEU A 227 3.00 -7.22 -19.65
N ARG A 228 1.87 -6.69 -20.14
CA ARG A 228 1.84 -5.91 -21.38
C ARG A 228 2.66 -4.63 -21.26
N ALA A 229 2.57 -3.91 -20.14
CA ALA A 229 3.38 -2.71 -19.91
C ALA A 229 4.88 -3.05 -19.90
N LEU A 230 5.29 -4.14 -19.22
CA LEU A 230 6.66 -4.65 -19.20
C LEU A 230 7.15 -4.99 -20.62
N SER A 231 6.34 -5.68 -21.42
CA SER A 231 6.68 -5.98 -22.83
C SER A 231 6.90 -4.71 -23.68
N LYS A 232 6.18 -3.63 -23.36
CA LYS A 232 6.19 -2.38 -24.11
C LYS A 232 7.33 -1.45 -23.70
N VAL A 233 7.78 -1.53 -22.45
CA VAL A 233 8.88 -0.69 -21.94
C VAL A 233 10.27 -1.27 -22.26
N LEU A 234 10.37 -2.53 -22.71
CA LEU A 234 11.65 -3.16 -23.08
C LEU A 234 12.61 -2.25 -23.90
N PRO A 235 12.17 -1.54 -24.97
CA PRO A 235 13.09 -0.70 -25.76
C PRO A 235 13.73 0.46 -24.97
N PHE A 236 13.15 0.86 -23.84
CA PHE A 236 13.75 1.85 -22.95
C PHE A 236 14.98 1.26 -22.23
N PHE A 237 14.85 0.05 -21.69
CA PHE A 237 15.91 -0.65 -20.97
C PHE A 237 17.02 -1.19 -21.88
N GLU A 238 16.73 -1.43 -23.16
CA GLU A 238 17.73 -1.83 -24.17
C GLU A 238 18.68 -0.70 -24.57
N ARG A 239 18.38 0.55 -24.21
CA ARG A 239 19.25 1.69 -24.55
C ARG A 239 20.63 1.50 -23.92
N PRO A 240 21.72 1.70 -24.68
CA PRO A 240 23.07 1.63 -24.13
C PRO A 240 23.31 2.62 -23.00
N GLY A 241 22.69 3.81 -23.07
CA GLY A 241 22.80 4.84 -22.04
C GLY A 241 21.98 4.61 -20.77
N PHE A 242 21.08 3.62 -20.74
CA PHE A 242 20.32 3.31 -19.52
C PHE A 242 21.18 2.47 -18.56
N GLN A 243 21.21 2.82 -17.28
CA GLN A 243 22.00 2.13 -16.25
C GLN A 243 21.16 1.88 -15.00
N LEU A 244 21.40 0.75 -14.32
CA LEU A 244 20.84 0.43 -13.01
C LEU A 244 21.91 0.71 -11.95
N TYR A 245 22.27 1.98 -11.78
CA TYR A 245 23.43 2.37 -10.97
C TYR A 245 23.20 2.04 -9.49
N THR A 246 24.08 1.21 -8.92
CA THR A 246 24.12 0.97 -7.46
C THR A 246 25.46 1.33 -6.83
N GLY A 247 26.45 1.71 -7.64
CA GLY A 247 27.85 1.91 -7.25
C GLY A 247 28.75 0.69 -7.56
N ASN A 248 28.18 -0.45 -7.94
CA ASN A 248 28.92 -1.64 -8.36
C ASN A 248 28.65 -1.98 -9.84
N GLN A 249 29.52 -1.50 -10.73
CA GLN A 249 29.34 -1.63 -12.19
C GLN A 249 29.18 -3.08 -12.68
N SER A 250 29.88 -4.04 -12.08
CA SER A 250 29.78 -5.45 -12.48
C SER A 250 28.41 -6.02 -12.13
N HIS A 251 27.93 -5.71 -10.92
CA HIS A 251 26.62 -6.16 -10.46
C HIS A 251 25.50 -5.45 -11.23
N ASP A 252 25.64 -4.15 -11.49
CA ASP A 252 24.66 -3.36 -12.25
C ASP A 252 24.48 -3.92 -13.68
N ALA A 253 25.57 -4.33 -14.32
CA ALA A 253 25.52 -4.97 -15.64
C ALA A 253 24.85 -6.35 -15.59
N GLU A 254 25.13 -7.15 -14.56
CA GLU A 254 24.48 -8.44 -14.33
C GLU A 254 22.97 -8.27 -14.13
N ILE A 255 22.55 -7.39 -13.22
CA ILE A 255 21.13 -7.11 -12.96
C ILE A 255 20.44 -6.52 -14.21
N LYS A 256 21.11 -5.65 -14.97
CA LYS A 256 20.57 -5.16 -16.23
C LYS A 256 20.32 -6.29 -17.22
N ASN A 257 21.23 -7.26 -17.32
CA ASN A 257 21.04 -8.42 -18.19
C ASN A 257 19.88 -9.30 -17.71
N LEU A 258 19.78 -9.59 -16.41
CA LEU A 258 18.64 -10.33 -15.83
C LEU A 258 17.31 -9.61 -16.11
N LEU A 259 17.27 -8.29 -15.91
CA LEU A 259 16.08 -7.49 -16.21
C LEU A 259 15.69 -7.61 -17.69
N LEU A 260 16.66 -7.51 -18.60
CA LEU A 260 16.42 -7.64 -20.04
C LEU A 260 15.94 -9.05 -20.42
N GLU A 261 16.44 -10.11 -19.78
CA GLU A 261 15.93 -11.47 -19.96
C GLU A 261 14.47 -11.58 -19.56
N VAL A 262 14.11 -11.08 -18.38
CA VAL A 262 12.72 -11.08 -17.90
C VAL A 262 11.80 -10.27 -18.84
N LEU A 263 12.23 -9.08 -19.27
CA LEU A 263 11.44 -8.24 -20.17
C LEU A 263 11.30 -8.86 -21.58
N ARG A 264 12.27 -9.64 -22.04
CA ARG A 264 12.18 -10.41 -23.29
C ARG A 264 11.22 -11.59 -23.17
N LEU A 265 11.15 -12.25 -22.01
CA LEU A 265 10.16 -13.30 -21.74
C LEU A 265 8.72 -12.75 -21.69
N ALA A 266 8.56 -11.50 -21.26
CA ALA A 266 7.26 -10.83 -21.24
C ALA A 266 6.76 -10.39 -22.63
N LYS A 267 7.63 -10.35 -23.65
CA LYS A 267 7.34 -9.87 -25.01
C LYS A 267 6.74 -10.94 -25.91
#